data_AF-A0A7V2LLB6-F1
#
_entry.id   AF-A0A7V2LLB6-F1
#
_cell.length_a   1.000
_cell.length_b   1.000
_cell.length_c   1.000
_cell.angle_alpha   90.00
_cell.angle_beta   90.00
_cell.angle_gamma   90.00
#
_symmetry.space_group_name_H-M   'P 1'
#
loop_
_entity.id
_entity.type
_entity.pdbx_description
1 polymer ?
#
loop_
_entity_poly.entity_id
_entity_poly.type
_entity_poly.pdbx_seq_one_letter_code
_entity_poly.pdbx_strand_id
1 'polypeptide(L)'
;LLISACAGAATPAPPTAAPAEDLPAQPLRDARSREKGGCEDPRLSVIDGRVYMTYSAYADVLQIALASISKEDFMDLIQGDKRAALTKWKRYGPVFPGRQDRNAVLFPGKIDGKYALLHRPTSEETRNIAITFADSLEPPWPNHYETIIRTRPDMWDSERVGAGAQVLKTRHGWLLIYHGVGLRRGRRNYMLGAALLDMKDPRRVLSRSSEPIFIPLKDYELYGWAPMVVFANGAIVKGKDATELVEDGDEIIIYYGGGDHVIGVACAKLSDLLPSSA
;
A
#
# COMPACT_ATOMS: atom_id res chain seq x y z
N LEU A 1 -13.26 -14.83 8.82
CA LEU A 1 -12.29 -13.72 8.84
C LEU A 1 -10.95 -14.33 9.15
N LEU A 2 -9.99 -14.15 8.25
CA LEU A 2 -8.69 -14.82 8.32
C LEU A 2 -7.66 -13.99 9.10
N ILE A 3 -8.01 -12.75 9.43
CA ILE A 3 -7.19 -11.85 10.24
C ILE A 3 -8.01 -11.34 11.43
N SER A 4 -7.39 -11.28 12.62
CA SER A 4 -7.92 -10.63 13.81
C SER A 4 -6.96 -9.58 14.35
N ALA A 5 -7.45 -8.67 15.20
CA ALA A 5 -6.59 -7.78 15.98
C ALA A 5 -5.56 -8.61 16.78
N CYS A 6 -4.30 -8.16 16.80
CA CYS A 6 -3.25 -8.88 17.51
C CYS A 6 -3.54 -8.90 19.03
N ALA A 7 -3.23 -10.02 19.70
CA ALA A 7 -3.36 -10.11 21.15
C ALA A 7 -2.48 -9.05 21.85
N GLY A 8 -3.06 -8.29 22.79
CA GLY A 8 -2.34 -7.25 23.53
C GLY A 8 -2.31 -5.87 22.88
N ALA A 9 -3.02 -5.65 21.76
CA ALA A 9 -3.20 -4.31 21.20
C ALA A 9 -4.03 -3.44 22.17
N ALA A 10 -3.39 -2.44 22.77
CA ALA A 10 -4.09 -1.43 23.56
C ALA A 10 -4.99 -0.58 22.66
N THR A 11 -6.15 -0.18 23.15
CA THR A 11 -6.98 0.84 22.50
C THR A 11 -6.18 2.14 22.46
N PRO A 12 -5.87 2.71 21.29
CA PRO A 12 -5.14 3.96 21.24
C PRO A 12 -5.99 5.08 21.85
N ALA A 13 -5.35 5.94 22.64
CA ALA A 13 -5.94 7.23 22.96
C ALA A 13 -6.18 8.01 21.66
N PRO A 14 -7.23 8.84 21.57
CA PRO A 14 -7.48 9.64 20.38
C PRO A 14 -6.25 10.49 20.05
N PRO A 15 -5.86 10.59 18.77
CA PRO A 15 -4.71 11.39 18.39
C PRO A 15 -4.97 12.86 18.76
N THR A 16 -4.09 13.44 19.57
CA THR A 16 -3.98 14.90 19.67
C THR A 16 -3.44 15.41 18.35
N ALA A 17 -4.02 16.48 17.79
CA ALA A 17 -3.51 17.11 16.58
C ALA A 17 -1.99 17.33 16.72
N ALA A 18 -1.22 16.93 15.70
CA ALA A 18 0.21 17.20 15.69
C ALA A 18 0.41 18.72 15.86
N PRO A 19 1.26 19.16 16.79
CA PRO A 19 1.52 20.59 16.96
C PRO A 19 2.04 21.17 15.64
N ALA A 20 1.69 22.42 15.35
CA ALA A 20 2.04 23.11 14.10
C ALA A 20 3.56 23.13 13.80
N GLU A 21 4.38 22.86 14.83
CA GLU A 21 5.84 22.79 14.81
C GLU A 21 6.43 21.57 14.06
N ASP A 22 5.62 20.56 13.70
CA ASP A 22 6.05 19.41 12.91
C ASP A 22 5.90 19.62 11.39
N LEU A 23 5.33 20.75 10.95
CA LEU A 23 5.18 21.05 9.53
C LEU A 23 6.49 21.59 8.92
N PRO A 24 6.84 21.19 7.69
CA PRO A 24 7.98 21.76 6.99
C PRO A 24 7.79 23.27 6.79
N ALA A 25 8.90 24.02 6.78
CA ALA A 25 8.90 25.47 6.64
C ALA A 25 8.08 25.92 5.41
N GLN A 26 7.40 27.07 5.52
CA GLN A 26 6.49 27.58 4.49
C GLN A 26 7.09 27.63 3.06
N PRO A 27 8.35 28.08 2.86
CA PRO A 27 8.97 28.06 1.52
C PRO A 27 9.08 26.65 0.90
N LEU A 28 9.33 25.63 1.73
CA LEU A 28 9.36 24.22 1.29
C LEU A 28 7.97 23.67 0.97
N ARG A 29 6.90 24.30 1.48
CA ARG A 29 5.51 23.97 1.15
C ARG A 29 5.08 24.66 -0.13
N ASP A 30 5.41 25.94 -0.28
CA ASP A 30 5.06 26.75 -1.45
C ASP A 30 5.75 26.24 -2.73
N ALA A 31 6.94 25.65 -2.61
CA ALA A 31 7.63 24.99 -3.71
C ALA A 31 7.00 23.66 -4.18
N ARG A 32 5.99 23.11 -3.48
CA ARG A 32 5.35 21.81 -3.79
C ARG A 32 4.19 21.93 -4.75
N SER A 33 4.42 22.51 -5.93
CA SER A 33 3.38 22.64 -6.97
C SER A 33 2.70 21.31 -7.33
N ARG A 34 3.43 20.19 -7.20
CA ARG A 34 2.98 18.83 -7.51
C ARG A 34 2.22 18.11 -6.38
N GLU A 35 2.20 18.67 -5.17
CA GLU A 35 1.49 18.13 -3.99
C GLU A 35 0.71 19.23 -3.28
N LYS A 36 0.29 20.28 -4.01
CA LYS A 36 -0.40 21.45 -3.45
C LYS A 36 -1.69 21.08 -2.69
N GLY A 37 -2.33 19.98 -3.05
CA GLY A 37 -3.51 19.42 -2.37
C GLY A 37 -3.20 18.41 -1.27
N GLY A 38 -1.92 18.09 -1.03
CA GLY A 38 -1.48 17.11 -0.04
C GLY A 38 -0.89 15.83 -0.63
N CYS A 39 -0.51 14.92 0.27
CA CYS A 39 0.02 13.59 -0.06
C CYS A 39 -0.63 12.53 0.84
N GLU A 40 -0.92 11.35 0.27
CA GLU A 40 -1.63 10.26 0.96
C GLU A 40 -1.08 8.88 0.58
N ASP A 41 -1.51 7.86 1.33
CA ASP A 41 -1.32 6.44 1.07
C ASP A 41 0.13 5.99 0.76
N PRO A 42 1.14 6.36 1.57
CA PRO A 42 2.53 5.96 1.32
C PRO A 42 2.68 4.45 1.46
N ARG A 43 3.50 3.87 0.57
CA ARG A 43 3.96 2.48 0.60
C ARG A 43 5.46 2.43 0.43
N LEU A 44 6.13 1.59 1.21
CA LEU A 44 7.58 1.50 1.25
C LEU A 44 8.06 0.18 0.66
N SER A 45 9.17 0.24 -0.07
CA SER A 45 9.87 -0.93 -0.59
C SER A 45 11.37 -0.73 -0.46
N VAL A 46 12.09 -1.76 -0.01
CA VAL A 46 13.55 -1.71 0.14
C VAL A 46 14.17 -2.34 -1.10
N ILE A 47 15.03 -1.58 -1.78
CA ILE A 47 15.77 -2.02 -2.97
C ILE A 47 17.20 -1.51 -2.82
N ASP A 48 18.18 -2.41 -2.86
CA ASP A 48 19.62 -2.10 -2.85
C ASP A 48 20.03 -1.11 -1.74
N GLY A 49 19.61 -1.38 -0.50
CA GLY A 49 19.95 -0.55 0.68
C GLY A 49 19.20 0.78 0.75
N ARG A 50 18.22 1.01 -0.12
CA ARG A 50 17.42 2.23 -0.18
C ARG A 50 15.95 1.95 0.08
N VAL A 51 15.30 2.84 0.82
CA VAL A 51 13.85 2.85 1.00
C VAL A 51 13.24 3.72 -0.09
N TYR A 52 12.44 3.11 -0.95
CA TYR A 52 11.62 3.79 -1.96
C TYR A 52 10.20 3.93 -1.44
N MET A 53 9.65 5.13 -1.58
CA MET A 53 8.29 5.47 -1.17
C MET A 53 7.47 5.90 -2.37
N THR A 54 6.44 5.14 -2.68
CA THR A 54 5.37 5.55 -3.59
C THR A 54 4.21 6.12 -2.79
N TYR A 55 3.61 7.20 -3.28
CA TYR A 55 2.50 7.87 -2.60
C TYR A 55 1.59 8.59 -3.60
N SER A 56 0.36 8.85 -3.18
CA SER A 56 -0.59 9.68 -3.91
C SER A 56 -0.23 11.15 -3.71
N ALA A 57 0.02 11.88 -4.80
CA ALA A 57 0.33 13.31 -4.80
C ALA A 57 -0.83 14.08 -5.45
N TYR A 58 -1.44 14.99 -4.69
CA TYR A 58 -2.58 15.79 -5.14
C TYR A 58 -2.10 17.14 -5.69
N ALA A 59 -2.31 17.36 -7.00
CA ALA A 59 -2.18 18.66 -7.62
C ALA A 59 -3.34 18.91 -8.60
N ASP A 60 -3.05 19.28 -9.85
CA ASP A 60 -4.07 19.40 -10.90
C ASP A 60 -4.72 18.04 -11.21
N VAL A 61 -3.96 16.96 -11.02
CA VAL A 61 -4.41 15.58 -11.06
C VAL A 61 -3.96 14.85 -9.79
N LEU A 62 -4.70 13.81 -9.42
CA LEU A 62 -4.29 12.84 -8.41
C LEU A 62 -3.40 11.78 -9.05
N GLN A 63 -2.08 11.87 -8.84
CA GLN A 63 -1.08 11.04 -9.51
C GLN A 63 -0.16 10.35 -8.51
N ILE A 64 0.58 9.35 -8.98
CA ILE A 64 1.59 8.65 -8.18
C ILE A 64 2.90 9.43 -8.25
N ALA A 65 3.53 9.66 -7.10
CA ALA A 65 4.87 10.19 -6.99
C ALA A 65 5.83 9.18 -6.32
N LEU A 66 7.13 9.35 -6.58
CA LEU A 66 8.21 8.56 -6.01
C LEU A 66 9.20 9.43 -5.23
N ALA A 67 9.60 8.95 -4.06
CA ALA A 67 10.72 9.48 -3.29
C ALA A 67 11.58 8.34 -2.75
N SER A 68 12.81 8.63 -2.34
CA SER A 68 13.67 7.63 -1.69
C SER A 68 14.65 8.24 -0.70
N ILE A 69 15.09 7.43 0.25
CA ILE A 69 16.10 7.76 1.26
C ILE A 69 16.96 6.50 1.54
N SER A 70 18.20 6.65 1.99
CA SER A 70 19.01 5.47 2.37
C SER A 70 18.33 4.74 3.53
N LYS A 71 18.59 3.44 3.70
CA LYS A 71 18.03 2.68 4.84
C LYS A 71 18.57 3.24 6.15
N GLU A 72 19.84 3.61 6.19
CA GLU A 72 20.51 4.18 7.37
C GLU A 72 19.85 5.50 7.78
N ASP A 73 19.70 6.44 6.85
CA ASP A 73 19.06 7.73 7.13
C ASP A 73 17.56 7.57 7.45
N PHE A 74 16.89 6.53 6.93
CA PHE A 74 15.51 6.23 7.30
C PHE A 74 15.42 5.77 8.75
N MET A 75 16.37 4.97 9.24
CA MET A 75 16.40 4.54 10.64
C MET A 75 16.66 5.70 11.60
N ASP A 76 17.40 6.74 11.16
CA ASP A 76 17.59 7.98 11.93
C ASP A 76 16.27 8.73 12.18
N LEU A 77 15.22 8.53 11.36
CA LEU A 77 13.89 9.12 11.63
C LEU A 77 13.26 8.58 12.91
N ILE A 78 13.62 7.36 13.31
CA ILE A 78 13.06 6.65 14.46
C ILE A 78 13.99 6.79 15.67
N GLN A 79 15.30 6.71 15.44
CA GLN A 79 16.30 6.54 16.50
C GLN A 79 17.16 7.80 16.74
N GLY A 80 17.10 8.80 15.86
CA GLY A 80 18.02 9.94 15.84
C GLY A 80 17.35 11.29 15.59
N ASP A 81 18.08 12.20 14.95
CA ASP A 81 17.58 13.53 14.62
C ASP A 81 16.62 13.48 13.42
N LYS A 82 15.33 13.34 13.74
CA LYS A 82 14.21 13.37 12.77
C LYS A 82 14.29 14.55 11.81
N ARG A 83 14.68 15.76 12.27
CA ARG A 83 14.69 16.96 11.41
C ARG A 83 15.80 16.85 10.36
N ALA A 84 16.98 16.42 10.76
CA ALA A 84 18.08 16.19 9.82
C ALA A 84 17.71 15.12 8.78
N ALA A 85 17.17 13.98 9.22
CA ALA A 85 16.80 12.87 8.33
C ALA A 85 15.68 13.25 7.33
N LEU A 86 14.71 14.08 7.74
CA LEU A 86 13.66 14.57 6.85
C LEU A 86 14.21 15.36 5.64
N THR A 87 15.38 15.99 5.76
CA THR A 87 16.00 16.73 4.65
C THR A 87 16.70 15.83 3.62
N LYS A 88 16.93 14.56 3.94
CA LYS A 88 17.73 13.62 3.12
C LYS A 88 16.91 12.86 2.06
N TRP A 89 15.61 13.10 1.98
CA TRP A 89 14.74 12.48 0.98
C TRP A 89 15.03 13.03 -0.44
N LYS A 90 15.40 12.16 -1.36
CA LYS A 90 15.40 12.47 -2.81
C LYS A 90 13.98 12.30 -3.34
N ARG A 91 13.39 13.38 -3.85
CA ARG A 91 12.06 13.39 -4.46
C ARG A 91 12.21 13.34 -5.98
N TYR A 92 11.73 12.28 -6.61
CA TYR A 92 11.82 12.12 -8.07
C TYR A 92 10.64 12.79 -8.79
N GLY A 93 9.50 12.90 -8.10
CA GLY A 93 8.28 13.47 -8.66
C GLY A 93 7.35 12.41 -9.26
N PRO A 94 6.46 12.80 -10.19
CA PRO A 94 5.42 11.92 -10.70
C PRO A 94 5.99 10.75 -11.49
N VAL A 95 5.53 9.54 -11.17
CA VAL A 95 5.88 8.31 -11.90
C VAL A 95 5.27 8.34 -13.30
N PHE A 96 4.03 8.82 -13.40
CA PHE A 96 3.27 8.95 -14.64
C PHE A 96 2.72 10.38 -14.75
N PRO A 97 3.53 11.35 -15.23
CA PRO A 97 3.14 12.75 -15.26
C PRO A 97 1.79 12.98 -15.96
N GLY A 98 0.85 13.64 -15.27
CA GLY A 98 -0.45 14.01 -15.83
C GLY A 98 -1.49 12.89 -15.88
N ARG A 99 -1.18 11.67 -15.43
CA ARG A 99 -2.14 10.56 -15.37
C ARG A 99 -2.80 10.46 -14.01
N GLN A 100 -4.13 10.34 -13.97
CA GLN A 100 -4.84 10.06 -12.75
C GLN A 100 -4.62 8.62 -12.30
N ASP A 101 -3.95 8.43 -11.17
CA ASP A 101 -3.45 7.13 -10.74
C ASP A 101 -3.15 7.11 -9.24
N ARG A 102 -3.30 5.94 -8.59
CA ARG A 102 -3.16 5.76 -7.13
C ARG A 102 -2.73 4.34 -6.76
N ASN A 103 -2.61 4.08 -5.46
CA ASN A 103 -2.43 2.72 -4.89
C ASN A 103 -1.18 2.01 -5.42
N ALA A 104 -0.09 2.76 -5.51
CA ALA A 104 1.14 2.29 -6.15
C ALA A 104 1.98 1.43 -5.21
N VAL A 105 2.22 0.17 -5.56
CA VAL A 105 3.11 -0.75 -4.83
C VAL A 105 4.28 -1.15 -5.72
N LEU A 106 5.49 -0.74 -5.33
CA LEU A 106 6.73 -1.11 -6.01
C LEU A 106 7.16 -2.52 -5.57
N PHE A 107 7.61 -3.35 -6.49
CA PHE A 107 8.19 -4.65 -6.13
C PHE A 107 9.60 -4.46 -5.53
N PRO A 108 10.02 -5.26 -4.53
CA PRO A 108 11.29 -5.10 -3.83
C PRO A 108 12.46 -5.70 -4.63
N GLY A 109 12.65 -5.22 -5.86
CA GLY A 109 13.72 -5.64 -6.76
C GLY A 109 13.26 -5.80 -8.22
N LYS A 110 14.19 -6.24 -9.06
CA LYS A 110 13.93 -6.53 -10.47
C LYS A 110 13.27 -7.90 -10.64
N ILE A 111 12.35 -7.97 -11.59
CA ILE A 111 11.72 -9.19 -12.11
C ILE A 111 12.04 -9.24 -13.59
N ASP A 112 12.73 -10.30 -14.02
CA ASP A 112 13.21 -10.46 -15.39
C ASP A 112 13.98 -9.21 -15.92
N GLY A 113 14.86 -8.68 -15.08
CA GLY A 113 15.71 -7.51 -15.41
C GLY A 113 15.02 -6.14 -15.33
N LYS A 114 13.70 -6.08 -15.10
CA LYS A 114 12.91 -4.83 -15.03
C LYS A 114 12.34 -4.59 -13.64
N TYR A 115 12.14 -3.33 -13.28
CA TYR A 115 11.33 -2.97 -12.11
C TYR A 115 9.86 -3.09 -12.44
N ALA A 116 9.06 -3.47 -11.46
CA ALA A 116 7.62 -3.63 -11.60
C ALA A 116 6.88 -2.78 -10.57
N LEU A 117 5.78 -2.16 -10.98
CA LEU A 117 4.94 -1.32 -10.15
C LEU A 117 3.48 -1.74 -10.34
N LEU A 118 2.83 -2.17 -9.26
CA LEU A 118 1.37 -2.26 -9.22
C LEU A 118 0.81 -0.86 -9.00
N HIS A 119 -0.30 -0.54 -9.64
CA HIS A 119 -0.97 0.75 -9.51
C HIS A 119 -2.44 0.65 -9.95
N ARG A 120 -3.18 1.75 -9.86
CA ARG A 120 -4.61 1.81 -10.15
C ARG A 120 -4.89 3.06 -10.98
N PRO A 121 -4.67 3.01 -12.31
CA PRO A 121 -5.11 4.05 -13.22
C PRO A 121 -6.59 4.33 -12.98
N THR A 122 -6.98 5.60 -12.91
CA THR A 122 -8.34 6.01 -12.54
C THR A 122 -9.04 6.68 -13.73
N SER A 123 -9.09 6.01 -14.88
CA SER A 123 -10.06 6.37 -15.92
C SER A 123 -11.42 5.76 -15.60
N GLU A 124 -12.51 6.23 -16.21
CA GLU A 124 -13.87 5.72 -15.94
C GLU A 124 -13.98 4.20 -16.14
N GLU A 125 -13.18 3.65 -17.05
CA GLU A 125 -13.09 2.22 -17.37
C GLU A 125 -12.17 1.43 -16.42
N THR A 126 -11.25 2.11 -15.71
CA THR A 126 -10.22 1.46 -14.91
C THR A 126 -10.40 1.72 -13.42
N ARG A 127 -10.91 0.70 -12.72
CA ARG A 127 -10.96 0.62 -11.26
C ARG A 127 -10.27 -0.64 -10.76
N ASN A 128 -9.25 -1.05 -11.50
CA ASN A 128 -8.60 -2.34 -11.45
C ASN A 128 -7.12 -2.19 -11.06
N ILE A 129 -6.51 -3.23 -10.53
CA ILE A 129 -5.06 -3.23 -10.27
C ILE A 129 -4.37 -3.55 -11.59
N ALA A 130 -3.48 -2.65 -11.99
CA ALA A 130 -2.64 -2.76 -13.15
C ALA A 130 -1.17 -2.88 -12.75
N ILE A 131 -0.35 -3.34 -13.70
CA ILE A 131 1.10 -3.44 -13.56
C ILE A 131 1.79 -2.71 -14.72
N THR A 132 2.84 -1.97 -14.39
CA THR A 132 3.77 -1.36 -15.36
C THR A 132 5.19 -1.84 -15.06
N PHE A 133 6.00 -2.03 -16.11
CA PHE A 133 7.41 -2.35 -15.99
C PHE A 133 8.29 -1.20 -16.50
N ALA A 134 9.46 -1.02 -15.90
CA ALA A 134 10.47 -0.03 -16.31
C ALA A 134 11.90 -0.56 -16.14
N ASP A 135 12.83 -0.04 -16.94
CA ASP A 135 14.25 -0.43 -16.86
C ASP A 135 15.00 0.26 -15.71
N SER A 136 14.47 1.40 -15.24
CA SER A 136 14.99 2.22 -14.14
C SER A 136 13.89 2.54 -13.13
N LEU A 137 14.30 2.78 -11.88
CA LEU A 137 13.41 3.32 -10.85
C LEU A 137 13.09 4.79 -11.07
N GLU A 138 13.97 5.54 -11.74
CA GLU A 138 13.78 6.97 -11.97
C GLU A 138 12.64 7.25 -12.96
N PRO A 139 11.61 8.04 -12.57
CA PRO A 139 10.56 8.53 -13.46
C PRO A 139 11.07 9.40 -14.62
N PRO A 140 10.27 9.57 -15.70
CA PRO A 140 8.94 8.97 -15.90
C PRO A 140 9.01 7.50 -16.31
N TRP A 141 8.04 6.72 -15.85
CA TRP A 141 7.87 5.33 -16.31
C TRP A 141 7.02 5.29 -17.60
N PRO A 142 7.10 4.19 -18.38
CA PRO A 142 6.30 4.03 -19.59
C PRO A 142 4.80 4.19 -19.32
N ASN A 143 4.10 4.92 -20.18
CA ASN A 143 2.65 5.12 -20.05
C ASN A 143 1.84 3.96 -20.68
N HIS A 144 2.25 2.73 -20.37
CA HIS A 144 1.59 1.49 -20.77
C HIS A 144 1.46 0.59 -19.54
N TYR A 145 0.30 -0.03 -19.36
CA TYR A 145 0.03 -0.92 -18.24
C TYR A 145 -0.82 -2.11 -18.66
N GLU A 146 -0.72 -3.20 -17.91
CA GLU A 146 -1.58 -4.38 -18.06
C GLU A 146 -2.49 -4.51 -16.84
N THR A 147 -3.78 -4.75 -17.05
CA THR A 147 -4.72 -4.99 -15.95
C THR A 147 -4.65 -6.45 -15.49
N ILE A 148 -4.21 -6.68 -14.26
CA ILE A 148 -3.96 -8.02 -13.70
C ILE A 148 -5.06 -8.48 -12.73
N ILE A 149 -5.71 -7.56 -12.00
CA ILE A 149 -6.81 -7.88 -11.09
C ILE A 149 -7.97 -6.94 -11.40
N ARG A 150 -9.06 -7.50 -11.94
CA ARG A 150 -10.30 -6.79 -12.22
C ARG A 150 -11.26 -6.83 -11.03
N THR A 151 -12.14 -5.84 -10.94
CA THR A 151 -13.34 -5.94 -10.10
C THR A 151 -14.18 -7.13 -10.53
N ARG A 152 -14.88 -7.73 -9.57
CA ARG A 152 -15.72 -8.91 -9.79
C ARG A 152 -17.18 -8.53 -9.55
N PRO A 153 -18.03 -8.48 -10.60
CA PRO A 153 -19.46 -8.23 -10.42
C PRO A 153 -20.05 -9.13 -9.33
N ASP A 154 -20.96 -8.57 -8.54
CA ASP A 154 -21.69 -9.26 -7.46
C ASP A 154 -20.83 -9.83 -6.31
N MET A 155 -19.53 -9.52 -6.31
CA MET A 155 -18.63 -9.87 -5.21
C MET A 155 -18.32 -8.67 -4.30
N TRP A 156 -17.64 -8.93 -3.20
CA TRP A 156 -17.25 -7.93 -2.20
C TRP A 156 -16.30 -6.84 -2.76
N ASP A 157 -15.64 -7.10 -3.90
CA ASP A 157 -14.72 -6.19 -4.58
C ASP A 157 -15.20 -5.79 -5.99
N SER A 158 -16.51 -5.57 -6.10
CA SER A 158 -17.24 -5.26 -7.34
C SER A 158 -17.06 -3.83 -7.86
N GLU A 159 -16.83 -2.84 -7.00
CA GLU A 159 -16.77 -1.44 -7.44
C GLU A 159 -15.38 -0.94 -7.83
N ARG A 160 -14.37 -1.32 -7.04
CA ARG A 160 -12.96 -0.99 -7.28
C ARG A 160 -12.05 -1.88 -6.46
N VAL A 161 -10.86 -2.11 -6.99
CA VAL A 161 -9.75 -2.76 -6.31
C VAL A 161 -8.49 -1.89 -6.39
N GLY A 162 -7.60 -2.04 -5.41
CA GLY A 162 -6.32 -1.36 -5.39
C GLY A 162 -5.31 -2.13 -4.55
N ALA A 163 -4.04 -2.11 -4.96
CA ALA A 163 -2.97 -2.72 -4.19
C ALA A 163 -2.91 -2.06 -2.79
N GLY A 164 -2.77 -2.87 -1.75
CA GLY A 164 -2.78 -2.44 -0.36
C GLY A 164 -1.36 -2.27 0.16
N ALA A 165 -0.91 -3.19 0.99
CA ALA A 165 0.47 -3.21 1.48
C ALA A 165 1.47 -3.52 0.36
N GLN A 166 2.76 -3.34 0.67
CA GLN A 166 3.84 -3.84 -0.18
C GLN A 166 3.69 -5.36 -0.40
N VAL A 167 4.13 -5.84 -1.56
CA VAL A 167 4.12 -7.28 -1.85
C VAL A 167 5.16 -7.99 -0.99
N LEU A 168 4.78 -9.15 -0.44
CA LEU A 168 5.69 -9.99 0.34
C LEU A 168 6.16 -11.17 -0.50
N LYS A 169 7.47 -11.42 -0.51
CA LYS A 169 8.06 -12.53 -1.26
C LYS A 169 7.88 -13.83 -0.48
N THR A 170 7.08 -14.75 -0.97
CA THR A 170 6.82 -16.03 -0.30
C THR A 170 7.30 -17.20 -1.15
N ARG A 171 7.42 -18.40 -0.57
CA ARG A 171 7.71 -19.62 -1.34
C ARG A 171 6.65 -19.96 -2.41
N HIS A 172 5.44 -19.40 -2.29
CA HIS A 172 4.32 -19.65 -3.19
C HIS A 172 4.21 -18.61 -4.31
N GLY A 173 4.90 -17.47 -4.20
CA GLY A 173 4.72 -16.31 -5.07
C GLY A 173 4.78 -14.99 -4.31
N TRP A 174 4.38 -13.91 -4.96
CA TRP A 174 4.23 -12.60 -4.33
C TRP A 174 2.86 -12.51 -3.66
N LEU A 175 2.83 -12.44 -2.33
CA LEU A 175 1.60 -12.19 -1.60
C LEU A 175 1.26 -10.70 -1.71
N LEU A 176 0.10 -10.41 -2.27
CA LEU A 176 -0.50 -9.08 -2.37
C LEU A 176 -1.72 -9.01 -1.44
N ILE A 177 -1.61 -8.19 -0.39
CA ILE A 177 -2.79 -7.74 0.37
C ILE A 177 -3.36 -6.53 -0.37
N TYR A 178 -4.59 -6.64 -0.85
CA TYR A 178 -5.26 -5.60 -1.63
C TYR A 178 -6.57 -5.17 -0.97
N HIS A 179 -7.04 -3.96 -1.25
CA HIS A 179 -8.38 -3.55 -0.85
C HIS A 179 -9.37 -3.75 -1.99
N GLY A 180 -10.59 -4.13 -1.63
CA GLY A 180 -11.73 -4.17 -2.52
C GLY A 180 -12.89 -3.39 -1.92
N VAL A 181 -13.65 -2.75 -2.79
CA VAL A 181 -14.85 -2.00 -2.41
C VAL A 181 -16.05 -2.63 -3.09
N GLY A 182 -17.11 -2.80 -2.31
CA GLY A 182 -18.37 -3.36 -2.78
C GLY A 182 -19.44 -3.21 -1.72
N LEU A 183 -20.62 -3.75 -2.01
CA LEU A 183 -21.73 -3.75 -1.08
C LEU A 183 -21.63 -4.95 -0.14
N ARG A 184 -21.75 -4.68 1.16
CA ARG A 184 -21.94 -5.70 2.19
C ARG A 184 -23.10 -5.27 3.08
N ARG A 185 -24.12 -6.13 3.21
CA ARG A 185 -25.37 -5.81 3.92
C ARG A 185 -26.00 -4.49 3.48
N GLY A 186 -26.03 -4.25 2.16
CA GLY A 186 -26.64 -3.05 1.56
C GLY A 186 -25.84 -1.75 1.74
N ARG A 187 -24.64 -1.80 2.33
CA ARG A 187 -23.78 -0.62 2.51
C ARG A 187 -22.44 -0.81 1.84
N ARG A 188 -21.88 0.27 1.31
CA ARG A 188 -20.56 0.30 0.72
C ARG A 188 -19.49 0.10 1.80
N ASN A 189 -18.59 -0.87 1.59
CA ASN A 189 -17.53 -1.22 2.54
C ASN A 189 -16.18 -1.23 1.82
N TYR A 190 -15.13 -0.75 2.49
CA TYR A 190 -13.74 -1.04 2.11
C TYR A 190 -13.26 -2.22 2.95
N MET A 191 -12.83 -3.27 2.27
CA MET A 191 -12.42 -4.54 2.87
C MET A 191 -11.08 -4.97 2.29
N LEU A 192 -10.37 -5.88 2.97
CA LEU A 192 -9.11 -6.44 2.47
C LEU A 192 -9.30 -7.84 1.89
N GLY A 193 -8.53 -8.16 0.87
CA GLY A 193 -8.36 -9.49 0.28
C GLY A 193 -6.89 -9.84 0.11
N ALA A 194 -6.64 -11.10 -0.25
CA ALA A 194 -5.31 -11.60 -0.59
C ALA A 194 -5.29 -12.13 -2.02
N ALA A 195 -4.20 -11.86 -2.73
CA ALA A 195 -3.89 -12.48 -4.02
C ALA A 195 -2.45 -12.97 -4.01
N LEU A 196 -2.19 -14.04 -4.74
CA LEU A 196 -0.86 -14.58 -4.95
C LEU A 196 -0.49 -14.37 -6.42
N LEU A 197 0.59 -13.65 -6.68
CA LEU A 197 1.10 -13.42 -8.03
C LEU A 197 2.30 -14.34 -8.28
N ASP A 198 2.47 -14.79 -9.52
CA ASP A 198 3.60 -15.65 -9.89
C ASP A 198 4.93 -14.94 -9.64
N MET A 199 5.89 -15.67 -9.06
CA MET A 199 7.20 -15.15 -8.65
C MET A 199 8.01 -14.62 -9.83
N LYS A 200 7.92 -15.29 -10.99
CA LYS A 200 8.68 -14.96 -12.20
C LYS A 200 7.90 -13.98 -13.09
N ASP A 201 6.58 -14.08 -13.08
CA ASP A 201 5.71 -13.22 -13.87
C ASP A 201 4.52 -12.70 -13.06
N PRO A 202 4.64 -11.54 -12.38
CA PRO A 202 3.59 -11.00 -11.54
C PRO A 202 2.33 -10.55 -12.30
N ARG A 203 2.32 -10.62 -13.64
CA ARG A 203 1.08 -10.47 -14.44
C ARG A 203 0.12 -11.62 -14.19
N ARG A 204 0.64 -12.80 -13.85
CA ARG A 204 -0.14 -14.02 -13.61
C ARG A 204 -0.59 -14.08 -12.15
N VAL A 205 -1.90 -13.91 -11.94
CA VAL A 205 -2.54 -14.14 -10.63
C VAL A 205 -2.76 -15.64 -10.46
N LEU A 206 -2.03 -16.26 -9.53
CA LEU A 206 -2.11 -17.69 -9.22
C LEU A 206 -3.36 -18.03 -8.42
N SER A 207 -3.70 -17.18 -7.45
CA SER A 207 -4.88 -17.35 -6.61
C SER A 207 -5.35 -16.01 -6.06
N ARG A 208 -6.63 -15.91 -5.69
CA ARG A 208 -7.23 -14.69 -5.13
C ARG A 208 -8.36 -15.08 -4.19
N SER A 209 -8.47 -14.41 -3.04
CA SER A 209 -9.50 -14.73 -2.06
C SER A 209 -10.92 -14.52 -2.63
N SER A 210 -11.78 -15.52 -2.47
CA SER A 210 -13.20 -15.44 -2.83
C SER A 210 -13.95 -14.50 -1.89
N GLU A 211 -13.65 -14.59 -0.60
CA GLU A 211 -14.18 -13.72 0.45
C GLU A 211 -13.15 -12.68 0.92
N PRO A 212 -13.57 -11.61 1.61
CA PRO A 212 -12.66 -10.72 2.30
C PRO A 212 -11.88 -11.44 3.40
N ILE A 213 -10.58 -11.18 3.50
CA ILE A 213 -9.74 -11.67 4.60
C ILE A 213 -9.94 -10.84 5.87
N PHE A 214 -10.32 -9.56 5.70
CA PHE A 214 -10.54 -8.60 6.79
C PHE A 214 -11.65 -7.60 6.42
N ILE A 215 -12.54 -7.30 7.36
CA ILE A 215 -13.69 -6.40 7.17
C ILE A 215 -13.85 -5.47 8.37
N PRO A 216 -14.51 -4.31 8.20
CA PRO A 216 -14.87 -3.44 9.31
C PRO A 216 -15.85 -4.14 10.26
N LEU A 217 -15.52 -4.15 11.54
CA LEU A 217 -16.32 -4.73 12.63
C LEU A 217 -16.29 -3.91 13.92
N LYS A 218 -15.20 -3.20 14.19
CA LYS A 218 -15.01 -2.40 15.39
C LYS A 218 -15.56 -1.00 15.20
N ASP A 219 -15.95 -0.33 16.28
CA ASP A 219 -16.53 1.02 16.20
C ASP A 219 -15.61 2.00 15.46
N TYR A 220 -14.30 1.95 15.71
CA TYR A 220 -13.32 2.80 15.02
C TYR A 220 -13.11 2.45 13.52
N GLU A 221 -13.68 1.34 13.03
CA GLU A 221 -13.70 0.96 11.61
C GLU A 221 -15.06 1.26 10.96
N LEU A 222 -16.13 1.15 11.75
CA LEU A 222 -17.51 1.39 11.34
C LEU A 222 -17.86 2.88 11.29
N TYR A 223 -17.21 3.68 12.12
CA TYR A 223 -17.37 5.13 12.24
C TYR A 223 -16.03 5.84 11.99
N GLY A 224 -16.07 7.14 11.73
CA GLY A 224 -14.89 7.95 11.44
C GLY A 224 -15.17 8.96 10.32
N TRP A 225 -14.09 9.49 9.72
CA TRP A 225 -14.20 10.39 8.58
C TRP A 225 -14.74 9.65 7.34
N ALA A 226 -14.32 8.40 7.16
CA ALA A 226 -14.88 7.49 6.18
C ALA A 226 -15.40 6.21 6.88
N PRO A 227 -16.71 6.08 7.14
CA PRO A 227 -17.26 4.93 7.85
C PRO A 227 -17.17 3.64 7.02
N MET A 228 -17.09 2.49 7.70
CA MET A 228 -17.01 1.15 7.09
C MET A 228 -15.75 0.97 6.24
N VAL A 229 -14.61 1.39 6.79
CA VAL A 229 -13.31 1.32 6.12
C VAL A 229 -12.30 0.57 6.97
N VAL A 230 -11.71 -0.46 6.35
CA VAL A 230 -10.39 -0.99 6.69
C VAL A 230 -9.50 -0.88 5.45
N PHE A 231 -8.32 -0.27 5.59
CA PHE A 231 -7.41 -0.02 4.45
C PHE A 231 -5.96 -0.27 4.85
N ALA A 232 -5.26 -1.18 4.17
CA ALA A 232 -3.87 -1.49 4.49
C ALA A 232 -2.89 -0.89 3.48
N ASN A 233 -1.83 -0.29 3.99
CA ASN A 233 -0.73 0.30 3.23
C ASN A 233 0.66 -0.14 3.73
N GLY A 234 0.71 -0.98 4.77
CA GLY A 234 1.95 -1.60 5.25
C GLY A 234 1.70 -2.95 5.91
N ALA A 235 2.50 -3.96 5.54
CA ALA A 235 2.54 -5.26 6.18
C ALA A 235 4.01 -5.67 6.39
N ILE A 236 4.34 -6.17 7.58
CA ILE A 236 5.68 -6.63 7.92
C ILE A 236 5.63 -8.08 8.41
N VAL A 237 6.75 -8.77 8.33
CA VAL A 237 6.88 -10.11 8.87
C VAL A 237 7.62 -10.01 10.18
N LYS A 238 7.04 -10.57 11.24
CA LYS A 238 7.60 -10.46 12.58
C LYS A 238 8.97 -11.13 12.64
N GLY A 239 9.98 -10.35 13.03
CA GLY A 239 11.35 -10.84 13.20
C GLY A 239 12.12 -11.07 11.89
N LYS A 240 11.63 -10.55 10.75
CA LYS A 240 12.32 -10.62 9.45
C LYS A 240 12.49 -9.24 8.82
N ASP A 241 13.56 -9.07 8.05
CA ASP A 241 13.77 -7.92 7.18
C ASP A 241 12.84 -7.99 5.94
N ALA A 242 12.60 -6.85 5.31
CA ALA A 242 11.65 -6.68 4.20
C ALA A 242 12.04 -7.46 2.92
N THR A 243 13.29 -7.90 2.81
CA THR A 243 13.82 -8.63 1.65
C THR A 243 13.86 -10.15 1.85
N GLU A 244 13.58 -10.63 3.05
CA GLU A 244 13.64 -12.06 3.37
C GLU A 244 12.42 -12.81 2.83
N LEU A 245 12.61 -14.12 2.55
CA LEU A 245 11.54 -15.00 2.13
C LEU A 245 10.59 -15.28 3.29
N VAL A 246 9.29 -15.17 3.03
CA VAL A 246 8.21 -15.48 3.99
C VAL A 246 7.80 -16.95 3.86
N GLU A 247 7.78 -17.64 4.99
CA GLU A 247 7.43 -19.06 5.17
C GLU A 247 6.04 -19.20 5.80
N ASP A 248 5.40 -20.35 5.63
CA ASP A 248 3.99 -20.57 6.02
C ASP A 248 3.69 -20.28 7.49
N GLY A 249 4.66 -20.54 8.38
CA GLY A 249 4.52 -20.33 9.82
C GLY A 249 4.81 -18.92 10.29
N ASP A 250 5.30 -18.04 9.42
CA ASP A 250 5.65 -16.66 9.79
C ASP A 250 4.40 -15.84 10.09
N GLU A 251 4.48 -15.04 11.16
CA GLU A 251 3.44 -14.10 11.53
C GLU A 251 3.61 -12.80 10.74
N ILE A 252 2.58 -12.45 9.97
CA ILE A 252 2.46 -11.20 9.22
C ILE A 252 1.65 -10.22 10.07
N ILE A 253 2.24 -9.04 10.30
CA ILE A 253 1.64 -7.92 11.00
C ILE A 253 1.18 -6.91 9.95
N ILE A 254 -0.12 -6.64 9.90
CA ILE A 254 -0.76 -5.76 8.92
C ILE A 254 -1.20 -4.49 9.63
N TYR A 255 -0.63 -3.37 9.24
CA TYR A 255 -1.04 -2.05 9.68
C TYR A 255 -2.15 -1.53 8.75
N TYR A 256 -3.28 -1.14 9.33
CA TYR A 256 -4.44 -0.71 8.56
C TYR A 256 -5.07 0.56 9.15
N GLY A 257 -5.57 1.43 8.29
CA GLY A 257 -6.47 2.52 8.64
C GLY A 257 -7.86 2.00 8.96
N GLY A 258 -8.42 2.42 10.10
CA GLY A 258 -9.81 2.21 10.47
C GLY A 258 -10.58 3.52 10.38
N GLY A 259 -11.68 3.54 9.62
CA GLY A 259 -12.58 4.70 9.56
C GLY A 259 -11.97 5.98 8.96
N ASP A 260 -10.83 5.88 8.26
CA ASP A 260 -9.92 6.99 7.93
C ASP A 260 -9.60 7.89 9.13
N HIS A 261 -9.46 7.28 10.31
CA HIS A 261 -9.31 8.01 11.58
C HIS A 261 -8.19 7.46 12.47
N VAL A 262 -8.02 6.15 12.52
CA VAL A 262 -7.02 5.48 13.38
C VAL A 262 -6.14 4.53 12.59
N ILE A 263 -4.99 4.17 13.14
CA ILE A 263 -4.19 3.03 12.67
C ILE A 263 -4.39 1.87 13.65
N GLY A 264 -4.87 0.74 13.12
CA GLY A 264 -4.96 -0.53 13.80
C GLY A 264 -3.87 -1.51 13.36
N VAL A 265 -3.76 -2.61 14.10
CA VAL A 265 -2.83 -3.70 13.80
C VAL A 265 -3.59 -5.02 13.81
N ALA A 266 -3.41 -5.81 12.76
CA ALA A 266 -4.02 -7.11 12.59
C ALA A 266 -2.92 -8.15 12.30
N CYS A 267 -3.08 -9.38 12.80
CA CYS A 267 -2.07 -10.43 12.69
C CYS A 267 -2.67 -11.68 12.03
N ALA A 268 -1.87 -12.36 11.21
CA ALA A 268 -2.19 -13.66 10.63
C ALA A 268 -0.89 -14.40 10.30
N LYS A 269 -0.91 -15.74 10.24
CA LYS A 269 0.20 -16.47 9.64
C LYS A 269 0.11 -16.40 8.12
N LEU A 270 1.23 -16.57 7.41
CA LEU A 270 1.20 -16.69 5.96
C LEU A 270 0.19 -17.78 5.51
N SER A 271 0.20 -18.95 6.16
CA SER A 271 -0.73 -20.05 5.86
C SER A 271 -2.21 -19.66 5.91
N ASP A 272 -2.57 -18.69 6.76
CA ASP A 272 -3.97 -18.24 6.92
C ASP A 272 -4.38 -17.28 5.79
N LEU A 273 -3.42 -16.63 5.14
CA LEU A 273 -3.62 -15.65 4.07
C LEU A 273 -3.60 -16.26 2.66
N LEU A 274 -3.06 -17.47 2.51
CA LEU A 274 -3.03 -18.17 1.23
C LEU A 274 -4.47 -18.53 0.81
N PRO A 275 -4.97 -17.98 -0.30
CA PRO A 275 -6.27 -18.39 -0.80
C PRO A 275 -6.23 -19.87 -1.15
N SER A 276 -7.28 -20.62 -0.83
CA SER A 276 -7.42 -22.01 -1.30
C SER A 276 -7.23 -22.03 -2.82
N SER A 277 -6.40 -22.95 -3.31
CA SER A 277 -6.25 -23.18 -4.76
C SER A 277 -7.62 -23.48 -5.35
N ALA A 278 -8.03 -22.68 -6.35
CA ALA A 278 -9.24 -22.91 -7.13
C ALA A 278 -9.10 -24.16 -8.02
#